data_AF-A0A2M9P3L3-F1
#
_entry.id   AF-A0A2M9P3L3-F1
#
_cell.length_a   1.000
_cell.length_b   1.000
_cell.length_c   1.000
_cell.angle_alpha   90.00
_cell.angle_beta   90.00
_cell.angle_gamma   90.00
#
_symmetry.space_group_name_H-M   'P 1'
#
loop_
_entity.id
_entity.type
_entity.pdbx_description
1 polymer ?
#
loop_
_entity_poly.entity_id
_entity_poly.type
_entity_poly.pdbx_seq_one_letter_code
_entity_poly.pdbx_strand_id
1 'polypeptide(L)'
;MGDKPVNVGKDLVAELRKSDTLGWDFVDDKKAKKGLQNTDYYMVIEIPENFSQNVTTVLDENPVKPELTYIQNEGLHYMAAQVTKSATERIRENLSNKVTASYTTALLSQMAEIENGFNDGAGGSQKINDGAGKLKSGTAQILESLQQKAPDIDKLAGGAAQLKVGTGTMYNSLAGKQADIGKLADGANQVDTGMQQVNGGARKLDAGIQKLNVGMTELNSGAQRLNGGLNDANTGAQKLSGGASQVDDGAHAVYAGARKLTGGVNQVNDGAQNLKDGAGSLYTGAKELSGGANQVNDGAQQVN
;
A
#
# COMPACT_ATOMS: atom_id res chain seq x y z
N MET A 1 -44.43 -19.39 -62.09
CA MET A 1 -44.48 -18.92 -63.49
C MET A 1 -45.72 -19.51 -64.13
N GLY A 2 -46.55 -18.68 -64.75
CA GLY A 2 -47.42 -19.10 -65.86
C GLY A 2 -48.64 -19.95 -65.54
N ASP A 3 -49.42 -19.60 -64.52
CA ASP A 3 -50.77 -20.14 -64.35
C ASP A 3 -51.68 -19.53 -65.43
N LYS A 4 -51.52 -20.00 -66.68
CA LYS A 4 -52.44 -19.62 -67.76
C LYS A 4 -53.78 -20.23 -67.36
N PRO A 5 -54.82 -19.42 -67.13
CA PRO A 5 -56.09 -19.94 -66.65
C PRO A 5 -56.60 -20.98 -67.65
N VAL A 6 -56.86 -22.18 -67.14
CA VAL A 6 -57.34 -23.32 -67.93
C VAL A 6 -58.78 -23.05 -68.34
N ASN A 7 -58.97 -22.50 -69.53
CA ASN A 7 -60.26 -22.03 -70.05
C ASN A 7 -60.91 -23.05 -71.00
N VAL A 8 -60.92 -24.34 -70.65
CA VAL A 8 -61.38 -25.43 -71.53
C VAL A 8 -62.77 -25.21 -72.14
N GLY A 9 -63.73 -24.65 -71.39
CA GLY A 9 -65.07 -24.36 -71.90
C GLY A 9 -65.07 -23.27 -72.98
N LYS A 10 -64.31 -22.19 -72.79
CA LYS A 10 -64.16 -21.13 -73.81
C LYS A 10 -63.41 -21.63 -75.02
N ASP A 11 -62.39 -22.45 -74.82
CA ASP A 11 -61.59 -23.04 -75.89
C ASP A 11 -62.43 -24.01 -76.73
N LEU A 12 -63.35 -24.76 -76.12
CA LEU A 12 -64.30 -25.62 -76.82
C LEU A 12 -65.28 -24.81 -77.68
N VAL A 13 -65.87 -23.74 -77.13
CA VAL A 13 -66.76 -22.83 -77.91
C VAL A 13 -66.00 -22.20 -79.08
N ALA A 14 -64.76 -21.76 -78.86
CA ALA A 14 -63.93 -21.17 -79.90
C ALA A 14 -63.59 -22.15 -81.03
N GLU A 15 -63.45 -23.45 -80.73
CA GLU A 15 -63.30 -24.51 -81.72
C GLU A 15 -64.59 -24.80 -82.49
N LEU A 16 -65.72 -24.91 -81.78
CA LEU A 16 -67.02 -25.15 -82.42
C LEU A 16 -67.40 -24.03 -83.39
N ARG A 17 -67.08 -22.77 -83.05
CA ARG A 17 -67.27 -21.61 -83.94
C ARG A 17 -66.46 -21.68 -85.24
N LYS A 18 -65.31 -22.36 -85.21
CA LYS A 18 -64.43 -22.53 -86.38
C LYS A 18 -64.80 -23.77 -87.20
N SER A 19 -65.72 -24.60 -86.72
CA SER A 19 -66.05 -25.88 -87.34
C SER A 19 -67.17 -25.73 -88.37
N ASP A 20 -66.86 -25.86 -89.65
CA ASP A 20 -67.83 -25.79 -90.75
C ASP A 20 -68.65 -27.10 -90.92
N THR A 21 -68.48 -28.06 -90.00
CA THR A 21 -69.09 -29.39 -90.08
C THR A 21 -70.58 -29.40 -89.77
N LEU A 22 -71.06 -28.44 -88.97
CA LEU A 22 -72.45 -28.31 -88.53
C LEU A 22 -72.81 -26.82 -88.46
N GLY A 23 -74.10 -26.50 -88.69
CA GLY A 23 -74.63 -25.14 -88.52
C GLY A 23 -74.80 -24.79 -87.04
N TRP A 24 -73.71 -24.48 -86.36
CA TRP A 24 -73.72 -24.15 -84.93
C TRP A 24 -74.30 -22.77 -84.65
N ASP A 25 -75.36 -22.73 -83.84
CA ASP A 25 -75.89 -21.50 -83.26
C ASP A 25 -75.49 -21.41 -81.78
N PHE A 26 -74.89 -20.28 -81.41
CA PHE A 26 -74.49 -19.99 -80.02
C PHE A 26 -75.49 -19.00 -79.43
N VAL A 27 -76.44 -19.53 -78.66
CA VAL A 27 -77.58 -18.79 -78.12
C VAL A 27 -77.70 -19.02 -76.63
N ASP A 28 -78.56 -18.24 -75.96
CA ASP A 28 -78.91 -18.49 -74.56
C ASP A 28 -79.82 -19.72 -74.40
N ASP A 29 -79.91 -20.22 -73.16
CA ASP A 29 -80.71 -21.40 -72.81
C ASP A 29 -82.19 -21.29 -73.23
N LYS A 30 -82.80 -20.09 -73.09
CA LYS A 30 -84.21 -19.87 -73.44
C LYS A 30 -84.43 -20.04 -74.94
N LYS A 31 -83.56 -19.46 -75.76
CA LYS A 31 -83.61 -19.57 -77.21
C LYS A 31 -83.24 -20.98 -77.68
N ALA A 32 -82.27 -21.63 -77.04
CA ALA A 32 -81.91 -23.01 -77.31
C ALA A 32 -83.11 -23.97 -77.09
N LYS A 33 -83.78 -23.88 -75.94
CA LYS A 33 -84.96 -24.69 -75.60
C LYS A 33 -86.13 -24.46 -76.55
N LYS A 34 -86.42 -23.20 -76.88
CA LYS A 34 -87.48 -22.85 -77.83
C LYS A 34 -87.18 -23.37 -79.24
N GLY A 35 -85.95 -23.24 -79.70
CA GLY A 35 -85.53 -23.76 -81.01
C GLY A 35 -85.56 -25.29 -81.07
N LEU A 36 -85.29 -25.99 -79.96
CA LEU A 36 -85.46 -27.44 -79.88
C LEU A 36 -86.94 -27.84 -80.01
N GLN A 37 -87.85 -27.15 -79.30
CA GLN A 37 -89.31 -27.41 -79.38
C GLN A 37 -89.89 -27.12 -80.76
N ASN A 38 -89.44 -26.05 -81.40
CA ASN A 38 -89.90 -25.62 -82.72
C ASN A 38 -89.24 -26.40 -83.88
N THR A 39 -88.42 -27.41 -83.59
CA THR A 39 -87.64 -28.19 -84.58
C THR A 39 -86.62 -27.37 -85.38
N ASP A 40 -86.29 -26.16 -84.93
CA ASP A 40 -85.23 -25.32 -85.50
C ASP A 40 -83.83 -25.91 -85.19
N TYR A 41 -83.70 -26.62 -84.07
CA TYR A 41 -82.47 -27.26 -83.63
C TYR A 41 -82.61 -28.78 -83.49
N TYR A 42 -81.59 -29.48 -83.97
CA TYR A 42 -81.46 -30.94 -83.85
C TYR A 42 -80.96 -31.37 -82.46
N MET A 43 -80.08 -30.56 -81.85
CA MET A 43 -79.47 -30.83 -80.56
C MET A 43 -79.06 -29.51 -79.89
N VAL A 44 -79.20 -29.45 -78.57
CA VAL A 44 -78.60 -28.41 -77.72
C VAL A 44 -77.46 -29.04 -76.94
N ILE A 45 -76.31 -28.38 -76.94
CA ILE A 45 -75.18 -28.68 -76.06
C ILE A 45 -75.06 -27.53 -75.08
N GLU A 46 -75.30 -27.82 -73.81
CA GLU A 46 -75.12 -26.85 -72.73
C GLU A 46 -73.75 -27.08 -72.07
N ILE A 47 -72.99 -26.00 -71.94
CA ILE A 47 -71.72 -25.97 -71.22
C ILE A 47 -72.00 -25.30 -69.88
N PRO A 48 -72.02 -26.04 -68.76
CA PRO A 48 -72.26 -25.47 -67.44
C PRO A 48 -71.24 -24.38 -67.07
N GLU A 49 -71.63 -23.38 -66.27
CA GLU A 49 -70.74 -22.28 -65.86
C GLU A 49 -69.49 -22.76 -65.11
N ASN A 50 -69.63 -23.83 -64.32
CA ASN A 50 -68.55 -24.45 -63.55
C ASN A 50 -67.68 -25.41 -64.38
N PHE A 51 -67.92 -25.56 -65.67
CA PHE A 51 -67.22 -26.55 -66.50
C PHE A 51 -65.70 -26.40 -66.47
N SER A 52 -65.18 -25.19 -66.71
CA SER A 52 -63.73 -24.93 -66.66
C SER A 52 -63.14 -25.06 -65.27
N GLN A 53 -63.89 -24.70 -64.22
CA GLN A 53 -63.46 -24.87 -62.83
C GLN A 53 -63.34 -26.36 -62.48
N ASN A 54 -64.31 -27.17 -62.90
CA ASN A 54 -64.27 -28.62 -62.70
C ASN A 54 -63.05 -29.24 -63.39
N VAL A 55 -62.66 -28.75 -64.58
CA VAL A 55 -61.41 -29.18 -65.25
C VAL A 55 -60.15 -28.81 -64.45
N THR A 56 -60.16 -27.73 -63.66
CA THR A 56 -59.02 -27.38 -62.79
C THR A 56 -58.93 -28.22 -61.53
N THR A 57 -60.03 -28.85 -61.09
CA THR A 57 -60.05 -29.70 -59.88
C THR A 57 -59.35 -31.05 -60.04
N VAL A 58 -58.75 -31.34 -61.20
CA VAL A 58 -58.17 -32.66 -61.50
C VAL A 58 -56.99 -33.02 -60.57
N LEU A 59 -56.34 -32.02 -59.97
CA LEU A 59 -55.30 -32.21 -58.95
C LEU A 59 -55.79 -32.06 -57.50
N ASP A 60 -57.07 -31.78 -57.30
CA ASP A 60 -57.66 -31.68 -55.97
C ASP A 60 -57.88 -33.07 -55.37
N GLU A 61 -57.99 -33.16 -54.04
CA GLU A 61 -58.24 -34.42 -53.34
C GLU A 61 -59.51 -35.15 -53.83
N ASN A 62 -60.51 -34.40 -54.32
CA ASN A 62 -61.76 -34.93 -54.86
C ASN A 62 -62.07 -34.27 -56.22
N PRO A 63 -61.58 -34.82 -57.34
CA PRO A 63 -61.76 -34.22 -58.65
C PRO A 63 -63.21 -34.29 -59.10
N VAL A 64 -63.74 -33.16 -59.59
CA VAL A 64 -65.09 -33.07 -60.13
C VAL A 64 -65.04 -33.30 -61.64
N LYS A 65 -65.77 -34.30 -62.13
CA LYS A 65 -65.85 -34.59 -63.56
C LYS A 65 -66.54 -33.43 -64.30
N PRO A 66 -65.91 -32.86 -65.34
CA PRO A 66 -66.58 -31.86 -66.18
C PRO A 66 -67.64 -32.56 -67.05
N GLU A 67 -68.90 -32.15 -66.94
CA GLU A 67 -70.01 -32.70 -67.72
C GLU A 67 -70.53 -31.68 -68.73
N LEU A 68 -70.89 -32.17 -69.91
CA LEU A 68 -71.63 -31.43 -70.92
C LEU A 68 -73.02 -32.04 -71.00
N THR A 69 -74.05 -31.19 -71.00
CA THR A 69 -75.43 -31.64 -71.13
C THR A 69 -75.82 -31.66 -72.59
N TYR A 70 -76.28 -32.81 -73.07
CA TYR A 70 -76.72 -33.01 -74.45
C TYR A 70 -78.23 -33.24 -74.46
N ILE A 71 -78.97 -32.38 -75.15
CA ILE A 71 -80.43 -32.49 -75.28
C ILE A 71 -80.75 -32.67 -76.76
N GLN A 72 -81.32 -33.82 -77.12
CA GLN A 72 -81.72 -34.14 -78.49
C GLN A 72 -83.22 -33.95 -78.67
N ASN A 73 -83.64 -33.63 -79.90
CA ASN A 73 -85.06 -33.58 -80.24
C ASN A 73 -85.60 -35.00 -80.45
N GLU A 74 -86.70 -35.36 -79.79
CA GLU A 74 -87.30 -36.71 -79.87
C GLU A 74 -88.02 -36.97 -81.21
N GLY A 75 -88.32 -35.92 -81.99
CA GLY A 75 -89.01 -36.01 -83.29
C GLY A 75 -88.11 -36.29 -84.50
N LEU A 76 -86.85 -36.66 -84.30
CA LEU A 76 -85.85 -36.71 -85.37
C LEU A 76 -85.94 -37.95 -86.27
N HIS A 77 -85.80 -37.72 -87.58
CA HIS A 77 -85.55 -38.80 -88.53
C HIS A 77 -84.18 -39.46 -88.28
N TYR A 78 -84.07 -40.76 -88.54
CA TYR A 78 -82.89 -41.60 -88.24
C TYR A 78 -81.54 -41.02 -88.72
N MET A 79 -81.52 -40.34 -89.87
CA MET A 79 -80.31 -39.70 -90.41
C MET A 79 -79.81 -38.53 -89.55
N ALA A 80 -80.71 -37.72 -88.99
CA ALA A 80 -80.34 -36.60 -88.13
C ALA A 80 -79.76 -37.10 -86.79
N ALA A 81 -80.31 -38.19 -86.24
CA ALA A 81 -79.80 -38.82 -85.02
C ALA A 81 -78.38 -39.39 -85.17
N GLN A 82 -78.02 -39.92 -86.34
CA GLN A 82 -76.65 -40.39 -86.59
C GLN A 82 -75.64 -39.25 -86.71
N VAL A 83 -76.02 -38.14 -87.35
CA VAL A 83 -75.14 -36.95 -87.47
C VAL A 83 -74.89 -36.32 -86.10
N THR A 84 -75.93 -36.12 -85.29
CA THR A 84 -75.77 -35.57 -83.92
C THR A 84 -74.97 -36.50 -83.01
N LYS A 85 -75.11 -37.83 -83.18
CA LYS A 85 -74.29 -38.82 -82.47
C LYS A 85 -72.80 -38.68 -82.82
N SER A 86 -72.43 -38.69 -84.09
CA SER A 86 -71.02 -38.54 -84.50
C SER A 86 -70.43 -37.19 -84.09
N ALA A 87 -71.23 -36.11 -84.11
CA ALA A 87 -70.80 -34.81 -83.63
C ALA A 87 -70.53 -34.81 -82.11
N THR A 88 -71.41 -35.44 -81.34
CA THR A 88 -71.24 -35.61 -79.88
C THR A 88 -69.98 -36.42 -79.56
N GLU A 89 -69.72 -37.49 -80.31
CA GLU A 89 -68.52 -38.31 -80.17
C GLU A 89 -67.24 -37.51 -80.45
N ARG A 90 -67.21 -36.70 -81.51
CA ARG A 90 -66.06 -35.82 -81.82
C ARG A 90 -65.83 -34.74 -80.78
N ILE A 91 -66.90 -34.14 -80.24
CA ILE A 91 -66.81 -33.14 -79.16
C ILE A 91 -66.25 -33.77 -77.90
N ARG A 92 -66.74 -34.98 -77.56
CA ARG A 92 -66.22 -35.77 -76.44
C ARG A 92 -64.73 -36.09 -76.63
N GLU A 93 -64.32 -36.49 -77.83
CA GLU A 93 -62.92 -36.83 -78.14
C GLU A 93 -61.98 -35.61 -78.00
N ASN A 94 -62.34 -34.47 -78.62
CA ASN A 94 -61.55 -33.24 -78.50
C ASN A 94 -61.45 -32.75 -77.06
N LEU A 95 -62.56 -32.83 -76.31
CA LEU A 95 -62.58 -32.50 -74.89
C LEU A 95 -61.64 -33.42 -74.10
N SER A 96 -61.72 -34.73 -74.31
CA SER A 96 -60.87 -35.73 -73.65
C SER A 96 -59.38 -35.44 -73.91
N ASN A 97 -59.02 -35.10 -75.14
CA ASN A 97 -57.65 -34.76 -75.51
C ASN A 97 -57.15 -33.49 -74.78
N LYS A 98 -57.97 -32.43 -74.71
CA LYS A 98 -57.60 -31.20 -73.97
C LYS A 98 -57.50 -31.40 -72.47
N VAL A 99 -58.44 -32.14 -71.88
CA VAL A 99 -58.39 -32.48 -70.44
C VAL A 99 -57.14 -33.30 -70.14
N THR A 100 -56.80 -34.27 -70.99
CA THR A 100 -55.59 -35.11 -70.83
C THR A 100 -54.29 -34.31 -70.96
N ALA A 101 -54.23 -33.36 -71.91
CA ALA A 101 -53.06 -32.49 -72.08
C ALA A 101 -52.88 -31.51 -70.90
N SER A 102 -53.99 -30.94 -70.41
CA SER A 102 -53.99 -30.08 -69.23
C SER A 102 -53.54 -30.83 -67.98
N TYR A 103 -54.05 -32.05 -67.78
CA TYR A 103 -53.64 -32.91 -66.68
C TYR A 103 -52.15 -33.27 -66.72
N THR A 104 -51.65 -33.67 -67.90
CA THR A 104 -50.24 -34.03 -68.07
C THR A 104 -49.33 -32.84 -67.74
N THR A 105 -49.69 -31.64 -68.19
CA THR A 105 -48.92 -30.42 -67.90
C THR A 105 -48.92 -30.11 -66.40
N ALA A 106 -50.08 -30.19 -65.76
CA ALA A 106 -50.23 -29.91 -64.33
C ALA A 106 -49.44 -30.92 -63.46
N LEU A 107 -49.49 -32.21 -63.82
CA LEU A 107 -48.65 -33.24 -63.18
C LEU A 107 -47.15 -32.96 -63.35
N LEU A 108 -46.69 -32.63 -64.56
CA LEU A 108 -45.27 -32.34 -64.81
C LEU A 108 -44.80 -31.11 -64.01
N SER A 109 -45.64 -30.07 -63.90
CA SER A 109 -45.34 -28.90 -63.08
C SER A 109 -45.24 -29.26 -61.59
N GLN A 110 -46.17 -30.06 -61.06
CA GLN A 110 -46.12 -30.50 -59.67
C GLN A 110 -44.87 -31.36 -59.39
N MET A 111 -44.47 -32.22 -60.33
CA MET A 111 -43.24 -33.01 -60.22
C MET A 111 -41.99 -32.12 -60.23
N ALA A 112 -41.95 -31.06 -61.04
CA ALA A 112 -40.84 -30.10 -61.04
C ALA A 112 -40.76 -29.30 -59.73
N GLU A 113 -41.90 -28.97 -59.10
CA GLU A 113 -41.91 -28.36 -57.77
C GLU A 113 -41.38 -29.30 -56.69
N ILE A 114 -41.76 -30.59 -56.76
CA ILE A 114 -41.24 -31.62 -55.87
C ILE A 114 -39.72 -31.76 -56.04
N GLU A 115 -39.22 -31.76 -57.28
CA GLU A 115 -37.77 -31.78 -57.56
C GLU A 115 -37.04 -30.60 -56.93
N ASN A 116 -37.57 -29.38 -57.07
CA ASN A 116 -37.02 -28.19 -56.43
C ASN A 116 -37.04 -28.30 -54.90
N GLY A 117 -38.15 -28.78 -54.32
CA GLY A 117 -38.26 -29.01 -52.88
C GLY A 117 -37.25 -30.04 -52.36
N PHE A 118 -36.99 -31.11 -53.11
CA PHE A 118 -35.95 -32.08 -52.78
C PHE A 118 -34.55 -31.47 -52.88
N ASN A 119 -34.27 -30.66 -53.89
CA ASN A 119 -32.99 -29.98 -54.04
C ASN A 119 -32.74 -28.96 -52.92
N ASP A 120 -33.75 -28.17 -52.55
CA ASP A 120 -33.69 -27.24 -51.42
C ASP A 120 -33.48 -27.99 -50.09
N GLY A 121 -34.19 -29.10 -49.91
CA GLY A 121 -34.02 -30.01 -48.77
C GLY A 121 -32.60 -30.55 -48.67
N ALA A 122 -32.04 -31.05 -49.78
CA ALA A 122 -30.67 -31.54 -49.85
C ALA A 122 -29.65 -30.43 -49.54
N GLY A 123 -29.83 -29.22 -50.09
CA GLY A 123 -29.00 -28.06 -49.79
C GLY A 123 -29.11 -27.63 -48.32
N GLY A 124 -30.30 -27.70 -47.73
CA GLY A 124 -30.54 -27.48 -46.30
C GLY A 124 -29.82 -28.50 -45.42
N SER A 125 -29.91 -29.79 -45.74
CA SER A 125 -29.20 -30.86 -45.04
C SER A 125 -27.69 -30.72 -45.15
N GLN A 126 -27.17 -30.31 -46.31
CA GLN A 126 -25.74 -30.05 -46.48
C GLN A 126 -25.27 -28.89 -45.59
N LYS A 127 -26.03 -27.79 -45.52
CA LYS A 127 -25.74 -26.66 -44.61
C LYS A 127 -25.73 -27.10 -43.14
N ILE A 128 -26.66 -27.96 -42.73
CA ILE A 128 -26.71 -28.52 -41.37
C ILE A 128 -25.46 -29.36 -41.10
N ASN A 129 -25.07 -30.23 -42.03
CA ASN A 129 -23.88 -31.06 -41.91
C ASN A 129 -22.59 -30.22 -41.82
N ASP A 130 -22.47 -29.19 -42.66
CA ASP A 130 -21.33 -28.25 -42.63
C ASP A 130 -21.30 -27.47 -41.32
N GLY A 131 -22.46 -27.03 -40.81
CA GLY A 131 -22.61 -26.38 -39.52
C GLY A 131 -22.19 -27.27 -38.35
N ALA A 132 -22.61 -28.54 -38.36
CA ALA A 132 -22.21 -29.53 -37.37
C ALA A 132 -20.70 -29.82 -37.43
N GLY A 133 -20.12 -29.88 -38.63
CA GLY A 133 -18.68 -29.98 -38.85
C GLY A 133 -17.91 -28.80 -38.23
N LYS A 134 -18.34 -27.57 -38.52
CA LYS A 134 -17.76 -26.35 -37.92
C LYS A 134 -17.87 -26.34 -36.40
N LEU A 135 -19.03 -26.74 -35.86
CA LEU A 135 -19.24 -26.82 -34.41
C LEU A 135 -18.28 -27.83 -33.77
N LYS A 136 -18.15 -29.03 -34.35
CA LYS A 136 -17.21 -30.06 -33.88
C LYS A 136 -15.76 -29.59 -33.91
N SER A 137 -15.35 -28.90 -34.98
CA SER A 137 -14.00 -28.33 -35.07
C SER A 137 -13.78 -27.23 -34.03
N GLY A 138 -14.75 -26.33 -33.85
CA GLY A 138 -14.66 -25.26 -32.86
C GLY A 138 -14.58 -25.80 -31.42
N THR A 139 -15.38 -26.82 -31.07
CA THR A 139 -15.32 -27.44 -29.74
C THR A 139 -14.01 -28.21 -29.52
N ALA A 140 -13.47 -28.85 -30.55
CA ALA A 140 -12.15 -29.48 -30.49
C ALA A 140 -11.03 -28.46 -30.23
N GLN A 141 -11.06 -27.31 -30.92
CA GLN A 141 -10.09 -26.23 -30.70
C GLN A 141 -10.18 -25.64 -29.28
N ILE A 142 -11.39 -25.49 -28.74
CA ILE A 142 -11.59 -25.05 -27.36
C ILE A 142 -11.02 -26.07 -26.37
N LEU A 143 -11.31 -27.36 -26.57
CA LEU A 143 -10.78 -28.41 -25.71
C LEU A 143 -9.25 -28.45 -25.74
N GLU A 144 -8.65 -28.36 -26.93
CA GLU A 144 -7.21 -28.29 -27.09
C GLU A 144 -6.62 -27.07 -26.39
N SER A 145 -7.22 -25.89 -26.56
CA SER A 145 -6.79 -24.66 -25.88
C SER A 145 -6.86 -24.77 -24.36
N LEU A 146 -7.90 -25.43 -23.83
CA LEU A 146 -8.04 -25.68 -22.39
C LEU A 146 -7.00 -26.68 -21.89
N GLN A 147 -6.73 -27.74 -22.64
CA GLN A 147 -5.70 -28.72 -22.31
C GLN A 147 -4.30 -28.09 -22.33
N GLN A 148 -4.01 -27.24 -23.31
CA GLN A 148 -2.73 -26.52 -23.40
C GLN A 148 -2.54 -25.51 -22.26
N LYS A 149 -3.64 -24.95 -21.70
CA LYS A 149 -3.59 -24.00 -20.57
C LYS A 149 -3.61 -24.65 -19.20
N ALA A 150 -4.00 -25.92 -19.07
CA ALA A 150 -4.00 -26.60 -17.79
C ALA A 150 -2.62 -26.57 -17.07
N PRO A 151 -1.47 -26.80 -17.76
CA PRO A 151 -0.15 -26.66 -17.15
C PRO A 151 0.17 -25.24 -16.64
N ASP A 152 -0.34 -24.20 -17.29
CA ASP A 152 -0.16 -22.82 -16.83
C ASP A 152 -0.91 -22.56 -15.53
N ILE A 153 -2.11 -23.14 -15.37
CA ILE A 153 -2.90 -23.07 -14.15
C ILE A 153 -2.18 -23.82 -13.01
N ASP A 154 -1.64 -24.99 -13.29
CA ASP A 154 -0.85 -25.76 -12.31
C ASP A 154 0.43 -25.01 -11.91
N LYS A 155 1.11 -24.37 -12.88
CA LYS A 155 2.28 -23.52 -12.63
C LYS A 155 1.92 -22.32 -11.76
N LEU A 156 0.79 -21.67 -12.03
CA LEU A 156 0.30 -20.55 -11.23
C LEU A 156 -0.02 -20.99 -9.79
N ALA A 157 -0.70 -22.13 -9.63
CA ALA A 157 -1.00 -22.70 -8.32
C ALA A 157 0.28 -23.05 -7.54
N GLY A 158 1.28 -23.64 -8.22
CA GLY A 158 2.60 -23.92 -7.66
C GLY A 158 3.32 -22.64 -7.21
N GLY A 159 3.31 -21.60 -8.04
CA GLY A 159 3.89 -20.29 -7.70
C GLY A 159 3.20 -19.63 -6.50
N ALA A 160 1.87 -19.70 -6.42
CA ALA A 160 1.12 -19.19 -5.28
C ALA A 160 1.43 -19.97 -3.98
N ALA A 161 1.58 -21.29 -4.07
CA ALA A 161 1.99 -22.12 -2.93
C ALA A 161 3.41 -21.78 -2.47
N GLN A 162 4.36 -21.59 -3.39
CA GLN A 162 5.72 -21.14 -3.08
C GLN A 162 5.73 -19.76 -2.43
N LEU A 163 4.93 -18.82 -2.93
CA LEU A 163 4.79 -17.49 -2.35
C LEU A 163 4.25 -17.55 -0.92
N LYS A 164 3.24 -18.39 -0.66
CA LYS A 164 2.70 -18.63 0.69
C LYS A 164 3.77 -19.17 1.64
N VAL A 165 4.58 -20.14 1.20
CA VAL A 165 5.68 -20.69 2.00
C VAL A 165 6.77 -19.64 2.26
N GLY A 166 7.16 -18.88 1.24
CA GLY A 166 8.16 -17.81 1.36
C GLY A 166 7.73 -16.72 2.34
N THR A 167 6.49 -16.25 2.21
CA THR A 167 5.91 -15.23 3.12
C THR A 167 5.73 -15.76 4.55
N GLY A 168 5.36 -17.03 4.73
CA GLY A 168 5.32 -17.66 6.05
C GLY A 168 6.71 -17.76 6.70
N THR A 169 7.73 -18.14 5.94
CA THR A 169 9.13 -18.19 6.41
C THR A 169 9.62 -16.80 6.82
N MET A 170 9.32 -15.77 6.02
CA MET A 170 9.67 -14.38 6.33
C MET A 170 8.99 -13.91 7.62
N TYR A 171 7.68 -14.15 7.77
CA TYR A 171 6.93 -13.82 8.98
C TYR A 171 7.54 -14.48 10.22
N ASN A 172 7.83 -15.80 10.16
CA ASN A 172 8.41 -16.52 11.28
C ASN A 172 9.84 -16.04 11.61
N SER A 173 10.63 -15.70 10.60
CA SER A 173 11.97 -15.14 10.79
C SER A 173 11.94 -13.78 11.47
N LEU A 174 10.97 -12.93 11.09
CA LEU A 174 10.78 -11.62 11.70
C LEU A 174 10.25 -11.74 13.13
N ALA A 175 9.25 -12.60 13.35
CA ALA A 175 8.71 -12.89 14.67
C ALA A 175 9.78 -13.47 15.62
N GLY A 176 10.62 -14.39 15.12
CA GLY A 176 11.72 -14.97 15.90
C GLY A 176 12.80 -13.94 16.29
N LYS A 177 12.98 -12.88 15.50
CA LYS A 177 13.93 -11.79 15.79
C LYS A 177 13.37 -10.70 16.70
N GLN A 178 12.07 -10.72 17.02
CA GLN A 178 11.46 -9.71 17.90
C GLN A 178 12.13 -9.68 19.28
N ALA A 179 12.49 -10.86 19.83
CA ALA A 179 13.20 -10.96 21.10
C ALA A 179 14.63 -10.38 21.02
N ASP A 180 15.33 -10.55 19.90
CA ASP A 180 16.66 -9.99 19.69
C ASP A 180 16.61 -8.46 19.53
N ILE A 181 15.56 -7.93 18.87
CA ILE A 181 15.30 -6.49 18.81
C ILE A 181 15.06 -5.94 20.23
N GLY A 182 14.29 -6.67 21.05
CA GLY A 182 14.09 -6.32 22.47
C GLY A 182 15.40 -6.29 23.24
N LYS A 183 16.23 -7.33 23.12
CA LYS A 183 17.57 -7.38 23.76
C LYS A 183 18.47 -6.24 23.31
N LEU A 184 18.42 -5.85 22.03
CA LEU A 184 19.20 -4.74 21.52
C LEU A 184 18.73 -3.40 22.12
N ALA A 185 17.43 -3.20 22.24
CA ALA A 185 16.86 -2.01 22.90
C ALA A 185 17.23 -1.96 24.39
N ASP A 186 17.15 -3.08 25.10
CA ASP A 186 17.56 -3.19 26.50
C ASP A 186 19.06 -2.91 26.67
N GLY A 187 19.89 -3.45 25.78
CA GLY A 187 21.33 -3.18 25.76
C GLY A 187 21.65 -1.70 25.52
N ALA A 188 20.92 -1.03 24.62
CA ALA A 188 21.07 0.41 24.39
C ALA A 188 20.70 1.22 25.65
N ASN A 189 19.61 0.86 26.34
CA ASN A 189 19.21 1.50 27.60
C ASN A 189 20.23 1.27 28.73
N GLN A 190 20.84 0.08 28.81
CA GLN A 190 21.91 -0.21 29.74
C GLN A 190 23.15 0.65 29.49
N VAL A 191 23.53 0.82 28.22
CA VAL A 191 24.65 1.71 27.82
C VAL A 191 24.35 3.16 28.19
N ASP A 192 23.15 3.67 27.91
CA ASP A 192 22.76 5.03 28.29
C ASP A 192 22.83 5.25 29.81
N THR A 193 22.28 4.31 30.59
CA THR A 193 22.35 4.33 32.06
C THR A 193 23.81 4.33 32.55
N GLY A 194 24.66 3.48 31.97
CA GLY A 194 26.09 3.44 32.29
C GLY A 194 26.80 4.76 31.99
N MET A 195 26.50 5.40 30.86
CA MET A 195 27.05 6.70 30.49
C MET A 195 26.63 7.81 31.45
N GLN A 196 25.37 7.81 31.91
CA GLN A 196 24.90 8.76 32.92
C GLN A 196 25.64 8.58 34.27
N GLN A 197 25.90 7.33 34.68
CA GLN A 197 26.68 7.04 35.88
C GLN A 197 28.12 7.50 35.77
N VAL A 198 28.78 7.25 34.63
CA VAL A 198 30.15 7.71 34.35
C VAL A 198 30.22 9.23 34.39
N ASN A 199 29.28 9.93 33.77
CA ASN A 199 29.21 11.39 33.80
C ASN A 199 29.00 11.92 35.23
N GLY A 200 28.13 11.28 36.01
CA GLY A 200 27.95 11.58 37.43
C GLY A 200 29.23 11.38 38.25
N GLY A 201 29.97 10.29 37.99
CA GLY A 201 31.27 10.02 38.60
C GLY A 201 32.33 11.06 38.24
N ALA A 202 32.42 11.45 36.97
CA ALA A 202 33.35 12.46 36.49
C ALA A 202 33.11 13.84 37.16
N ARG A 203 31.84 14.25 37.31
CA ARG A 203 31.50 15.50 38.03
C ARG A 203 31.88 15.45 39.51
N LYS A 204 31.70 14.30 40.18
CA LYS A 204 32.13 14.13 41.58
C LYS A 204 33.65 14.20 41.71
N LEU A 205 34.38 13.60 40.76
CA LEU A 205 35.84 13.66 40.71
C LEU A 205 36.33 15.10 40.52
N ASP A 206 35.75 15.85 39.57
CA ASP A 206 36.09 17.26 39.33
C ASP A 206 35.87 18.12 40.59
N ALA A 207 34.71 17.96 41.25
CA ALA A 207 34.45 18.64 42.52
C ALA A 207 35.45 18.25 43.62
N GLY A 208 35.89 16.99 43.65
CA GLY A 208 36.94 16.52 44.55
C GLY A 208 38.30 17.18 44.28
N ILE A 209 38.67 17.30 43.01
CA ILE A 209 39.91 17.98 42.57
C ILE A 209 39.87 19.46 42.95
N GLN A 210 38.74 20.14 42.75
CA GLN A 210 38.58 21.54 43.16
C GLN A 210 38.75 21.73 44.67
N LYS A 211 38.14 20.86 45.48
CA LYS A 211 38.33 20.88 46.95
C LYS A 211 39.78 20.64 47.35
N LEU A 212 40.46 19.71 46.68
CA LEU A 212 41.87 19.44 46.93
C LEU A 212 42.74 20.66 46.62
N ASN A 213 42.49 21.36 45.51
CA ASN A 213 43.22 22.57 45.14
C ASN A 213 43.04 23.70 46.16
N VAL A 214 41.82 23.88 46.69
CA VAL A 214 41.56 24.83 47.77
C VAL A 214 42.36 24.44 49.02
N GLY A 215 42.29 23.18 49.45
CA GLY A 215 43.04 22.69 50.62
C GLY A 215 44.56 22.82 50.46
N MET A 216 45.10 22.61 49.26
CA MET A 216 46.52 22.83 48.95
C MET A 216 46.92 24.30 49.06
N THR A 217 46.04 25.21 48.62
CA THR A 217 46.26 26.66 48.74
C THR A 217 46.26 27.11 50.20
N GLU A 218 45.32 26.58 51.00
CA GLU A 218 45.25 26.83 52.45
C GLU A 218 46.48 26.28 53.18
N LEU A 219 46.92 25.06 52.83
CA LEU A 219 48.12 24.45 53.39
C LEU A 219 49.37 25.28 53.09
N ASN A 220 49.54 25.73 51.84
CA ASN A 220 50.66 26.58 51.45
C ASN A 220 50.65 27.91 52.22
N SER A 221 49.48 28.54 52.36
CA SER A 221 49.32 29.77 53.16
C SER A 221 49.64 29.52 54.63
N GLY A 222 49.22 28.38 55.18
CA GLY A 222 49.55 27.94 56.53
C GLY A 222 51.06 27.78 56.75
N ALA A 223 51.75 27.14 55.80
CA ALA A 223 53.20 26.95 55.84
C ALA A 223 53.96 28.28 55.79
N GLN A 224 53.52 29.24 54.96
CA GLN A 224 54.11 30.57 54.91
C GLN A 224 53.95 31.34 56.23
N ARG A 225 52.78 31.29 56.86
CA ARG A 225 52.56 31.89 58.19
C ARG A 225 53.42 31.24 59.26
N LEU A 226 53.55 29.92 59.25
CA LEU A 226 54.42 29.20 60.18
C LEU A 226 55.88 29.62 60.02
N ASN A 227 56.36 29.74 58.77
CA ASN A 227 57.71 30.23 58.50
C ASN A 227 57.92 31.66 59.02
N GLY A 228 56.95 32.56 58.80
CA GLY A 228 56.95 33.90 59.37
C GLY A 228 57.06 33.90 60.90
N GLY A 229 56.20 33.13 61.58
CA GLY A 229 56.23 33.00 63.04
C GLY A 229 57.53 32.41 63.59
N LEU A 230 58.17 31.48 62.86
CA LEU A 230 59.49 30.96 63.23
C LEU A 230 60.59 32.02 63.10
N ASN A 231 60.54 32.86 62.08
CA ASN A 231 61.49 33.99 61.92
C ASN A 231 61.30 35.04 63.03
N ASP A 232 60.05 35.33 63.39
CA ASP A 232 59.73 36.25 64.49
C ASP A 232 60.21 35.68 65.84
N ALA A 233 59.98 34.40 66.09
CA ALA A 233 60.46 33.71 67.29
C ALA A 233 61.99 33.72 67.38
N ASN A 234 62.69 33.46 66.26
CA ASN A 234 64.15 33.53 66.20
C ASN A 234 64.66 34.95 66.50
N THR A 235 64.01 35.98 65.94
CA THR A 235 64.33 37.39 66.22
C THR A 235 64.11 37.73 67.69
N GLY A 236 63.00 37.25 68.28
CA GLY A 236 62.71 37.40 69.71
C GLY A 236 63.77 36.74 70.60
N ALA A 237 64.20 35.52 70.25
CA ALA A 237 65.25 34.80 70.97
C ALA A 237 66.59 35.54 70.91
N GLN A 238 66.96 36.11 69.76
CA GLN A 238 68.17 36.93 69.63
C GLN A 238 68.11 38.20 70.49
N LYS A 239 66.96 38.89 70.51
CA LYS A 239 66.75 40.06 71.38
C LYS A 239 66.85 39.70 72.86
N LEU A 240 66.23 38.59 73.28
CA LEU A 240 66.30 38.11 74.65
C LEU A 240 67.74 37.77 75.05
N SER A 241 68.48 37.08 74.18
CA SER A 241 69.90 36.78 74.40
C SER A 241 70.72 38.06 74.56
N GLY A 242 70.51 39.06 73.70
CA GLY A 242 71.19 40.36 73.81
C GLY A 242 70.88 41.08 75.12
N GLY A 243 69.61 41.11 75.53
CA GLY A 243 69.19 41.67 76.82
C GLY A 243 69.79 40.93 78.01
N ALA A 244 69.89 39.60 77.96
CA ALA A 244 70.54 38.80 79.00
C ALA A 244 72.03 39.16 79.13
N SER A 245 72.75 39.32 78.02
CA SER A 245 74.15 39.79 78.03
C SER A 245 74.28 41.19 78.63
N GLN A 246 73.37 42.12 78.32
CA GLN A 246 73.38 43.46 78.92
C GLN A 246 73.15 43.44 80.43
N VAL A 247 72.27 42.56 80.92
CA VAL A 247 72.04 42.37 82.36
C VAL A 247 73.29 41.81 83.03
N ASP A 248 73.96 40.85 82.40
CA ASP A 248 75.22 40.27 82.90
C ASP A 248 76.34 41.33 82.99
N ASP A 249 76.53 42.13 81.93
CA ASP A 249 77.46 43.26 81.90
C ASP A 249 77.16 44.27 83.02
N GLY A 250 75.87 44.60 83.21
CA GLY A 250 75.41 45.50 84.26
C GLY A 250 75.68 44.94 85.66
N ALA A 251 75.46 43.65 85.88
CA ALA A 251 75.76 42.98 87.14
C ALA A 251 77.28 43.01 87.44
N HIS A 252 78.12 42.75 86.44
CA HIS A 252 79.57 42.89 86.56
C HIS A 252 79.99 44.33 86.90
N ALA A 253 79.38 45.34 86.28
CA ALA A 253 79.66 46.75 86.58
C ALA A 253 79.25 47.13 88.01
N VAL A 254 78.07 46.69 88.48
CA VAL A 254 77.61 46.91 89.86
C VAL A 254 78.56 46.24 90.85
N TYR A 255 78.96 44.98 90.59
CA TYR A 255 79.92 44.27 91.42
C TYR A 255 81.27 45.01 91.52
N ALA A 256 81.79 45.51 90.39
CA ALA A 256 83.02 46.30 90.36
C ALA A 256 82.86 47.63 91.14
N GLY A 257 81.72 48.31 91.00
CA GLY A 257 81.39 49.52 91.75
C GLY A 257 81.32 49.27 93.26
N ALA A 258 80.69 48.17 93.68
CA ALA A 258 80.63 47.76 95.09
C ALA A 258 82.04 47.52 95.66
N ARG A 259 82.92 46.84 94.93
CA ARG A 259 84.32 46.65 95.36
C ARG A 259 85.08 47.98 95.51
N LYS A 260 84.88 48.94 94.60
CA LYS A 260 85.45 50.28 94.73
C LYS A 260 84.93 51.01 95.96
N LEU A 261 83.62 50.95 96.22
CA LEU A 261 83.01 51.55 97.40
C LEU A 261 83.57 50.95 98.69
N THR A 262 83.67 49.62 98.79
CA THR A 262 84.32 48.96 99.93
C THR A 262 85.76 49.43 100.12
N GLY A 263 86.52 49.57 99.03
CA GLY A 263 87.88 50.14 99.07
C GLY A 263 87.89 51.57 99.62
N GLY A 264 86.98 52.43 99.17
CA GLY A 264 86.84 53.80 99.67
C GLY A 264 86.41 53.88 101.14
N VAL A 265 85.50 53.01 101.58
CA VAL A 265 85.09 52.89 102.99
C VAL A 265 86.29 52.51 103.87
N ASN A 266 87.12 51.55 103.43
CA ASN A 266 88.33 51.19 104.15
C ASN A 266 89.30 52.37 104.24
N GLN A 267 89.50 53.12 103.15
CA GLN A 267 90.34 54.34 103.17
C GLN A 267 89.80 55.43 104.12
N VAL A 268 88.49 55.64 104.15
CA VAL A 268 87.86 56.58 105.10
C VAL A 268 88.07 56.11 106.54
N ASN A 269 87.92 54.82 106.80
CA ASN A 269 88.15 54.24 108.12
C ASN A 269 89.62 54.40 108.56
N ASP A 270 90.57 54.14 107.65
CA ASP A 270 92.00 54.35 107.89
C ASP A 270 92.30 55.85 108.17
N GLY A 271 91.71 56.75 107.38
CA GLY A 271 91.83 58.20 107.58
C GLY A 271 91.26 58.67 108.93
N ALA A 272 90.11 58.12 109.34
CA ALA A 272 89.50 58.42 110.64
C ALA A 272 90.37 57.91 111.80
N GLN A 273 90.96 56.72 111.66
CA GLN A 273 91.90 56.17 112.65
C GLN A 273 93.16 57.04 112.76
N ASN A 274 93.74 57.45 111.64
CA ASN A 274 94.89 58.37 111.62
C ASN A 274 94.55 59.73 112.26
N LEU A 275 93.35 60.28 112.00
CA LEU A 275 92.90 61.53 112.63
C LEU A 275 92.75 61.39 114.14
N LYS A 276 92.16 60.27 114.61
CA LYS A 276 92.05 59.95 116.03
C LYS A 276 93.43 59.87 116.69
N ASP A 277 94.37 59.19 116.05
CA ASP A 277 95.74 59.04 116.56
C ASP A 277 96.45 60.41 116.62
N GLY A 278 96.33 61.22 115.57
CA GLY A 278 96.86 62.59 115.53
C GLY A 278 96.24 63.53 116.57
N ALA A 279 94.93 63.44 116.81
CA ALA A 279 94.25 64.17 117.87
C ALA A 279 94.74 63.73 119.27
N GLY A 280 94.99 62.43 119.46
CA GLY A 280 95.60 61.90 120.69
C GLY A 280 97.02 62.42 120.92
N SER A 281 97.85 62.49 119.87
CA SER A 281 99.17 63.11 119.92
C SER A 281 99.09 64.60 120.25
N LEU A 282 98.18 65.35 119.63
CA LEU A 282 97.98 66.78 119.90
C LEU A 282 97.55 67.02 121.35
N TYR A 283 96.60 66.24 121.86
CA TYR A 283 96.17 66.30 123.26
C TYR A 283 97.35 66.06 124.22
N THR A 284 98.20 65.08 123.91
CA THR A 284 99.40 64.78 124.69
C THR A 284 100.38 65.96 124.67
N GLY A 285 100.69 66.51 123.50
CA GLY A 285 101.58 67.67 123.37
C GLY A 285 101.02 68.94 124.04
N ALA A 286 99.69 69.16 123.99
CA ALA A 286 99.06 70.26 124.71
C ALA A 286 99.16 70.10 126.23
N LYS A 287 99.05 68.86 126.74
CA LYS A 287 99.25 68.54 128.16
C LYS A 287 100.70 68.78 128.58
N GLU A 288 101.67 68.39 127.75
CA GLU A 288 103.10 68.65 127.98
C GLU A 288 103.39 70.15 127.98
N LEU A 289 102.86 70.91 127.01
CA LEU A 289 103.01 72.36 126.94
C LEU A 289 102.41 73.06 128.17
N SER A 290 101.21 72.64 128.60
CA SER A 290 100.60 73.13 129.84
C SER A 290 101.47 72.82 131.05
N GLY A 291 102.04 71.61 131.13
CA GLY A 291 103.01 71.23 132.16
C GLY A 291 104.26 72.12 132.16
N GLY A 292 104.85 72.35 130.98
CA GLY A 292 106.00 73.25 130.83
C GLY A 292 105.67 74.71 131.16
N ALA A 293 104.48 75.20 130.78
CA ALA A 293 104.02 76.53 131.14
C ALA A 293 103.87 76.70 132.66
N ASN A 294 103.35 75.67 133.35
CA ASN A 294 103.29 75.65 134.82
C ASN A 294 104.70 75.67 135.42
N GLN A 295 105.64 74.87 134.89
CA GLN A 295 107.04 74.91 135.34
C GLN A 295 107.70 76.29 135.13
N VAL A 296 107.43 76.97 134.02
CA VAL A 296 107.91 78.35 133.77
C VAL A 296 107.27 79.32 134.76
N ASN A 297 105.98 79.20 135.04
CA ASN A 297 105.30 80.01 136.05
C ASN A 297 105.86 79.77 137.45
N ASP A 298 106.08 78.52 137.85
CA ASP A 298 106.68 78.15 139.13
C ASP A 298 108.12 78.69 139.23
N GLY A 299 108.90 78.57 138.15
CA GLY A 299 110.24 79.15 138.05
C GLY A 299 110.22 80.68 138.16
N ALA A 300 109.27 81.35 137.49
CA ALA A 300 109.11 82.80 137.60
C ALA A 300 108.70 83.24 139.02
N GLN A 301 107.93 82.43 139.75
CA GLN A 301 107.60 82.68 141.16
C GLN A 301 108.80 82.47 142.10
N GLN A 302 109.75 81.60 141.78
CA GLN A 302 110.98 81.40 142.56
C GLN A 302 112.03 82.51 142.39
N VAL A 303 111.89 83.38 141.37
CA VAL A 303 112.86 84.44 141.04
C VAL A 303 112.39 85.83 141.55
N ASN A 304 111.25 85.90 142.26
CA ASN A 304 110.80 87.05 143.04
C ASN A 304 111.01 86.81 144.55
#